data_AF-A0A7J4KBU0-F1
#
_entry.id   AF-A0A7J4KBU0-F1
#
_cell.length_a   1.000
_cell.length_b   1.000
_cell.length_c   1.000
_cell.angle_alpha   90.00
_cell.angle_beta   90.00
_cell.angle_gamma   90.00
#
_symmetry.space_group_name_H-M   'P 1'
#
loop_
_entity.id
_entity.type
_entity.pdbx_description
1 polymer ?
#
loop_
_entity_poly.entity_id
_entity_poly.type
_entity_poly.pdbx_seq_one_letter_code
_entity_poly.pdbx_strand_id
1 'polypeptide(L)'
;MLSMIWNGIQRVAAFLAGKYPAAVTDEPERSGSGITERDLSTPLAESPVDLSRWTVTEHVESPFEKAGRLYLEGDDLVIRSDLDRRGFRVPLVDVVAVLDGELKVVLRFGSEEEAGVVRLSVSGKAVNFVINPFLYTAPLTRVMDVLEGRARKAAVFVGREVGEG
;
A
#
# COMPACT_ATOMS: atom_id res chain seq x y z
N MET A 1 1.09 -26.72 3.37
CA MET A 1 1.19 -25.26 3.65
C MET A 1 1.50 -24.43 2.40
N LEU A 2 1.81 -25.04 1.24
CA LEU A 2 1.93 -24.37 -0.08
C LEU A 2 0.59 -24.15 -0.82
N SER A 3 -0.53 -24.71 -0.36
CA SER A 3 -1.79 -24.72 -1.13
C SER A 3 -2.61 -23.42 -1.06
N MET A 4 -2.28 -22.49 -0.16
CA MET A 4 -2.97 -21.20 -0.06
C MET A 4 -2.43 -20.14 -1.04
N ILE A 5 -1.18 -20.28 -1.49
CA ILE A 5 -0.54 -19.35 -2.45
C ILE A 5 -1.12 -19.56 -3.87
N TRP A 6 -1.63 -20.76 -4.16
CA TRP A 6 -2.14 -21.13 -5.49
C TRP A 6 -3.46 -20.45 -5.86
N ASN A 7 -4.34 -20.16 -4.89
CA ASN A 7 -5.65 -19.55 -5.17
C ASN A 7 -5.56 -18.08 -5.59
N GLY A 8 -4.54 -17.35 -5.12
CA GLY A 8 -4.26 -15.97 -5.55
C GLY A 8 -3.73 -15.92 -6.99
N ILE A 9 -2.80 -16.83 -7.33
CA ILE A 9 -2.23 -16.97 -8.68
C ILE A 9 -3.31 -17.37 -9.70
N GLN A 10 -4.24 -18.26 -9.33
CA GLN A 10 -5.37 -18.65 -10.20
C GLN A 10 -6.29 -17.47 -10.56
N ARG A 11 -6.44 -16.48 -9.66
CA ARG A 11 -7.27 -15.29 -9.92
C ARG A 11 -6.56 -14.28 -10.81
N VAL A 12 -5.25 -14.08 -10.63
CA VAL A 12 -4.43 -13.25 -11.53
C VAL A 12 -4.35 -13.89 -12.92
N ALA A 13 -4.18 -15.21 -12.99
CA ALA A 13 -4.25 -15.95 -14.25
C ALA A 13 -5.65 -15.86 -14.91
N ALA A 14 -6.73 -15.87 -14.13
CA ALA A 14 -8.09 -15.68 -14.65
C ALA A 14 -8.36 -14.25 -15.13
N PHE A 15 -7.74 -13.24 -14.52
CA PHE A 15 -7.78 -11.85 -14.97
C PHE A 15 -7.04 -11.67 -16.31
N LEU A 16 -5.80 -12.17 -16.41
CA LEU A 16 -5.01 -12.18 -17.66
C LEU A 16 -5.69 -12.99 -18.78
N ALA A 17 -6.49 -14.00 -18.43
CA ALA A 17 -7.28 -14.80 -19.38
C ALA A 17 -8.62 -14.16 -19.80
N GLY A 18 -8.90 -12.92 -19.40
CA GLY A 18 -10.09 -12.17 -19.86
C GLY A 18 -11.44 -12.73 -19.40
N LYS A 19 -11.50 -13.44 -18.26
CA LYS A 19 -12.70 -14.20 -17.83
C LYS A 19 -13.67 -13.48 -16.89
N TYR A 20 -13.59 -12.17 -16.71
CA TYR A 20 -14.60 -11.41 -15.96
C TYR A 20 -15.18 -10.24 -16.78
N PRO A 21 -16.51 -10.07 -16.83
CA PRO A 21 -17.12 -8.95 -17.54
C PRO A 21 -16.97 -7.62 -16.78
N ALA A 22 -16.92 -6.55 -17.57
CA ALA A 22 -16.79 -5.17 -17.14
C ALA A 22 -18.00 -4.64 -16.34
N ALA A 23 -17.68 -3.69 -15.46
CA ALA A 23 -18.53 -2.61 -14.91
C ALA A 23 -19.79 -3.00 -14.12
N VAL A 24 -19.79 -2.63 -12.84
CA VAL A 24 -21.03 -2.27 -12.12
C VAL A 24 -20.98 -0.78 -11.83
N THR A 25 -22.00 -0.14 -12.39
CA THR A 25 -22.50 1.23 -12.36
C THR A 25 -22.55 1.86 -10.96
N ASP A 26 -22.23 3.16 -10.91
CA ASP A 26 -22.50 4.09 -9.80
C ASP A 26 -23.99 4.10 -9.43
N GLU A 27 -24.27 4.09 -8.12
CA GLU A 27 -25.58 4.46 -7.55
C GLU A 27 -25.36 5.44 -6.39
N PRO A 28 -26.26 6.43 -6.22
CA PRO A 28 -25.94 7.74 -5.69
C PRO A 28 -26.05 7.87 -4.16
N GLU A 29 -25.44 8.97 -3.70
CA GLU A 29 -25.26 9.42 -2.33
C GLU A 29 -26.53 9.34 -1.45
N ARG A 30 -26.41 8.63 -0.33
CA ARG A 30 -27.40 8.66 0.74
C ARG A 30 -27.22 9.95 1.54
N SER A 31 -28.16 10.88 1.35
CA SER A 31 -28.28 12.13 2.12
C SER A 31 -28.26 11.85 3.62
N GLY A 32 -27.20 12.31 4.29
CA GLY A 32 -27.08 12.33 5.75
C GLY A 32 -28.05 13.34 6.33
N SER A 33 -28.96 12.86 7.16
CA SER A 33 -29.95 13.61 7.92
C SER A 33 -29.30 14.72 8.76
N GLY A 34 -29.97 15.87 8.81
CA GLY A 34 -29.46 17.14 9.34
C GLY A 34 -28.93 17.08 10.77
N ILE A 35 -27.76 17.70 10.95
CA ILE A 35 -27.20 18.01 12.26
C ILE A 35 -28.01 19.19 12.79
N THR A 36 -28.70 19.00 13.91
CA THR A 36 -29.40 20.09 14.58
C THR A 36 -28.33 20.95 15.25
N GLU A 37 -28.08 22.14 14.71
CA GLU A 37 -27.23 23.15 15.34
C GLU A 37 -27.85 23.53 16.69
N ARG A 38 -27.33 22.98 17.77
CA ARG A 38 -27.54 23.50 19.12
C ARG A 38 -26.28 24.20 19.56
N ASP A 39 -26.40 25.52 19.64
CA ASP A 39 -25.55 26.51 20.29
C ASP A 39 -24.41 25.95 21.16
N LEU A 40 -23.20 25.97 20.60
CA LEU A 40 -21.92 25.73 21.29
C LEU A 40 -21.49 26.97 22.09
N SER A 41 -22.31 27.40 23.04
CA SER A 41 -21.93 28.47 23.98
C SER A 41 -22.30 28.07 25.39
N THR A 42 -21.56 27.10 25.92
CA THR A 42 -21.42 26.89 27.36
C THR A 42 -19.94 27.00 27.69
N PRO A 43 -19.49 27.89 28.58
CA PRO A 43 -18.12 27.85 29.07
C PRO A 43 -17.99 26.56 29.90
N LEU A 44 -17.39 25.53 29.31
CA LEU A 44 -17.15 24.28 29.99
C LEU A 44 -16.10 24.57 31.06
N ALA A 45 -16.51 24.59 32.34
CA ALA A 45 -15.57 24.53 33.43
C ALA A 45 -14.70 23.29 33.19
N GLU A 46 -13.39 23.49 33.00
CA GLU A 46 -12.43 22.40 32.81
C GLU A 46 -12.34 21.61 34.12
N SER A 47 -13.26 20.66 34.32
CA SER A 47 -13.07 19.63 35.33
C SER A 47 -11.78 18.88 34.96
N PRO A 48 -10.82 18.71 35.89
CA PRO A 48 -9.59 18.00 35.59
C PRO A 48 -9.94 16.63 35.04
N VAL A 49 -9.53 16.36 33.81
CA VAL A 49 -9.80 15.09 33.14
C VAL A 49 -9.06 14.00 33.91
N ASP A 50 -9.81 13.05 34.47
CA ASP A 50 -9.21 11.89 35.14
C ASP A 50 -8.51 10.99 34.11
N LEU A 51 -7.18 11.05 34.10
CA LEU A 51 -6.33 10.27 33.21
C LEU A 51 -5.94 8.90 33.79
N SER A 52 -6.35 8.57 35.02
CA SER A 52 -5.95 7.35 35.76
C SER A 52 -6.37 6.05 35.06
N ARG A 53 -7.38 6.14 34.18
CA ARG A 53 -7.89 5.03 33.36
C ARG A 53 -7.11 4.78 32.07
N TRP A 54 -6.14 5.63 31.73
CA TRP A 54 -5.35 5.51 30.50
C TRP A 54 -3.96 4.98 30.79
N THR A 55 -3.55 3.95 30.05
CA THR A 55 -2.16 3.49 30.03
C THR A 55 -1.38 4.30 29.01
N VAL A 56 -0.50 5.18 29.47
CA VAL A 56 0.43 5.91 28.61
C VAL A 56 1.60 5.01 28.29
N THR A 57 1.78 4.67 27.01
CA THR A 57 2.95 3.95 26.51
C THR A 57 3.85 4.89 25.75
N GLU A 58 5.15 4.88 26.06
CA GLU A 58 6.15 5.59 25.28
C GLU A 58 6.19 5.01 23.86
N HIS A 59 6.02 5.88 22.86
CA HIS A 59 6.04 5.50 21.46
C HIS A 59 7.40 5.88 20.85
N VAL A 60 8.25 4.90 20.63
CA VAL A 60 9.45 5.07 19.81
C VAL A 60 9.03 5.26 18.36
N GLU A 61 9.50 6.32 17.72
CA GLU A 61 9.19 6.54 16.30
C GLU A 61 9.68 5.37 15.44
N SER A 62 8.84 4.96 14.49
CA SER A 62 9.18 3.88 13.57
C SER A 62 10.42 4.26 12.77
N PRO A 63 11.38 3.33 12.58
CA PRO A 63 12.53 3.56 11.71
C PRO A 63 12.12 3.68 10.23
N PHE A 64 10.86 3.40 9.92
CA PHE A 64 10.27 3.55 8.59
C PHE A 64 9.25 4.68 8.57
N GLU A 65 9.31 5.50 7.53
CA GLU A 65 8.27 6.47 7.20
C GLU A 65 7.45 6.02 6.00
N LYS A 66 6.17 6.40 5.99
CA LYS A 66 5.31 6.12 4.85
C LYS A 66 5.67 7.09 3.72
N ALA A 67 6.06 6.55 2.58
CA ALA A 67 6.55 7.30 1.43
C ALA A 67 5.64 7.21 0.21
N GLY A 68 4.52 6.49 0.28
CA GLY A 68 3.59 6.41 -0.84
C GLY A 68 2.60 5.27 -0.76
N ARG A 69 2.10 4.86 -1.93
CA ARG A 69 1.12 3.79 -2.08
C ARG A 69 1.40 2.94 -3.31
N LEU A 70 1.03 1.67 -3.22
CA LEU A 70 0.95 0.75 -4.36
C LEU A 70 -0.50 0.33 -4.61
N TYR A 71 -0.85 0.08 -5.86
CA TYR A 71 -2.18 -0.34 -6.31
C TYR A 71 -2.12 -0.98 -7.70
N LEU A 72 -3.20 -1.65 -8.11
CA LEU A 72 -3.33 -2.22 -9.46
C LEU A 72 -3.91 -1.20 -10.44
N GLU A 73 -3.34 -1.12 -11.63
CA GLU A 73 -3.85 -0.37 -12.77
C GLU A 73 -3.69 -1.22 -14.03
N GLY A 74 -4.80 -1.78 -14.54
CA GLY A 74 -4.74 -2.78 -15.61
C GLY A 74 -3.90 -3.98 -15.21
N ASP A 75 -2.92 -4.33 -16.05
CA ASP A 75 -1.98 -5.44 -15.83
C ASP A 75 -0.67 -5.01 -15.14
N ASP A 76 -0.66 -3.84 -14.49
CA ASP A 76 0.50 -3.31 -13.80
C ASP A 76 0.25 -3.14 -12.30
N LEU A 77 1.27 -3.47 -11.50
CA LEU A 77 1.40 -3.04 -10.11
C LEU A 77 2.08 -1.67 -10.09
N VAL A 78 1.31 -0.63 -9.78
CA VAL A 78 1.76 0.77 -9.81
C VAL A 78 2.19 1.23 -8.42
N ILE A 79 3.29 1.97 -8.38
CA ILE A 79 3.84 2.61 -7.18
C ILE A 79 3.81 4.13 -7.39
N ARG A 80 3.12 4.84 -6.51
CA ARG A 80 3.14 6.31 -6.43
C ARG A 80 3.82 6.70 -5.13
N SER A 81 4.96 7.35 -5.28
CA SER A 81 5.74 7.88 -4.16
C SER A 81 5.39 9.34 -3.94
N ASP A 82 5.37 9.75 -2.67
CA ASP A 82 5.29 11.14 -2.26
C ASP A 82 6.67 11.84 -2.38
N LEU A 83 7.76 11.04 -2.43
CA LEU A 83 9.14 11.50 -2.64
C LEU A 83 9.50 11.63 -4.12
N ASP A 84 8.84 10.88 -5.00
CA ASP A 84 9.10 10.90 -6.45
C ASP A 84 7.79 10.93 -7.27
N ARG A 85 7.59 12.04 -7.98
CA ARG A 85 6.40 12.31 -8.78
C ARG A 85 6.34 11.56 -10.11
N ARG A 86 7.44 10.94 -10.57
CA ARG A 86 7.48 10.20 -11.84
C ARG A 86 6.52 9.01 -11.82
N GLY A 87 6.42 8.34 -10.67
CA GLY A 87 5.69 7.09 -10.50
C GLY A 87 6.31 5.93 -11.27
N PHE A 88 6.00 4.72 -10.81
CA PHE A 88 6.65 3.50 -11.28
C PHE A 88 5.64 2.38 -11.43
N ARG A 89 6.01 1.35 -12.19
CA ARG A 89 5.18 0.17 -12.40
C ARG A 89 6.02 -1.09 -12.51
N VAL A 90 5.40 -2.21 -12.17
CA VAL A 90 5.91 -3.56 -12.42
C VAL A 90 4.80 -4.34 -13.11
N PRO A 91 5.03 -4.92 -14.31
CA PRO A 91 4.05 -5.78 -14.95
C PRO A 91 3.66 -6.95 -14.04
N LEU A 92 2.38 -7.33 -14.02
CA LEU A 92 1.90 -8.40 -13.13
C LEU A 92 2.57 -9.75 -13.40
N VAL A 93 2.98 -10.02 -14.64
CA VAL A 93 3.76 -11.21 -14.99
C VAL A 93 5.10 -11.25 -14.22
N ASP A 94 5.75 -10.10 -14.08
CA ASP A 94 7.01 -9.97 -13.35
C ASP A 94 6.78 -10.00 -11.84
N VAL A 95 5.65 -9.48 -11.36
CA VAL A 95 5.28 -9.61 -9.94
C VAL A 95 5.17 -11.07 -9.52
N VAL A 96 4.61 -11.95 -10.36
CA VAL A 96 4.55 -13.40 -10.07
C VAL A 96 5.95 -13.97 -9.89
N ALA A 97 6.86 -13.68 -10.81
CA ALA A 97 8.25 -14.15 -10.71
C ALA A 97 8.97 -13.57 -9.47
N VAL A 98 8.69 -12.33 -9.09
CA VAL A 98 9.21 -11.74 -7.84
C VAL A 98 8.74 -12.51 -6.62
N LEU A 99 7.47 -12.93 -6.59
CA LEU A 99 6.92 -13.73 -5.49
C LEU A 99 7.57 -15.11 -5.41
N ASP A 100 8.08 -15.62 -6.52
CA ASP A 100 8.89 -16.85 -6.58
C ASP A 100 10.37 -16.61 -6.22
N GLY A 101 10.74 -15.37 -5.89
CA GLY A 101 12.07 -14.99 -5.42
C GLY A 101 12.99 -14.42 -6.50
N GLU A 102 12.49 -14.20 -7.72
CA GLU A 102 13.28 -13.59 -8.79
C GLU A 102 13.45 -12.08 -8.60
N LEU A 103 14.55 -11.56 -9.16
CA LEU A 103 14.78 -10.13 -9.33
C LEU A 103 14.15 -9.69 -10.67
N LYS A 104 13.31 -8.65 -10.65
CA LYS A 104 12.72 -8.08 -11.87
C LYS A 104 12.93 -6.58 -11.95
N VAL A 105 12.71 -6.02 -13.14
CA VAL A 105 12.87 -4.60 -13.41
C VAL A 105 11.63 -3.83 -12.94
N VAL A 106 11.87 -2.63 -12.42
CA VAL A 106 10.84 -1.63 -12.20
C VAL A 106 10.91 -0.62 -13.34
N LEU A 107 9.78 -0.39 -13.99
CA LEU A 107 9.68 0.56 -15.09
C LEU A 107 9.12 1.88 -14.60
N ARG A 108 9.47 2.95 -15.29
CA ARG A 108 8.83 4.25 -15.08
C ARG A 108 7.38 4.21 -15.57
N PHE A 109 6.49 4.89 -14.85
CA PHE A 109 5.09 4.94 -15.24
C PHE A 109 4.91 5.72 -16.55
N GLY A 110 4.20 5.13 -17.51
CA GLY A 110 3.96 5.74 -18.82
C GLY A 110 5.12 5.63 -19.83
N SER A 111 6.21 4.91 -19.49
CA SER A 111 7.28 4.58 -20.43
C SER A 111 7.79 3.14 -20.21
N GLU A 112 8.75 2.73 -21.04
CA GLU A 112 9.52 1.48 -20.88
C GLU A 112 10.93 1.75 -20.33
N GLU A 113 11.15 2.95 -19.77
CA GLU A 113 12.42 3.30 -19.15
C GLU A 113 12.60 2.51 -17.84
N GLU A 114 13.74 1.83 -17.71
CA GLU A 114 14.09 1.14 -16.46
C GLU A 114 14.40 2.16 -15.36
N ALA A 115 13.66 2.09 -14.27
CA ALA A 115 13.82 2.97 -13.11
C ALA A 115 14.55 2.29 -11.94
N GLY A 116 14.57 0.96 -11.91
CA GLY A 116 15.15 0.21 -10.80
C GLY A 116 14.84 -1.28 -10.84
N VAL A 117 14.90 -1.93 -9.68
CA VAL A 117 14.64 -3.36 -9.54
C VAL A 117 13.72 -3.67 -8.37
N VAL A 118 12.98 -4.77 -8.48
CA VAL A 118 12.07 -5.29 -7.46
C VAL A 118 12.47 -6.71 -7.06
N ARG A 119 12.36 -7.02 -5.77
CA ARG A 119 12.62 -8.34 -5.19
C ARG A 119 11.88 -8.53 -3.87
N LEU A 120 11.76 -9.77 -3.42
CA LEU A 120 11.42 -10.05 -2.03
C LEU A 120 12.54 -9.60 -1.07
N SER A 121 12.15 -9.25 0.16
CA SER A 121 13.10 -9.07 1.25
C SER A 121 13.78 -10.39 1.60
N VAL A 122 14.98 -10.33 2.20
CA VAL A 122 15.70 -11.52 2.68
C VAL A 122 14.83 -12.38 3.62
N SER A 123 13.99 -11.72 4.43
CA SER A 123 13.05 -12.38 5.34
C SER A 123 11.82 -12.97 4.64
N GLY A 124 11.59 -12.67 3.36
CA GLY A 124 10.36 -13.03 2.62
C GLY A 124 9.10 -12.30 3.11
N LYS A 125 9.22 -11.35 4.04
CA LYS A 125 8.07 -10.66 4.66
C LYS A 125 7.66 -9.37 3.96
N ALA A 126 8.46 -8.90 3.00
CA ALA A 126 8.20 -7.66 2.28
C ALA A 126 8.64 -7.76 0.82
N VAL A 127 8.10 -6.87 -0.01
CA VAL A 127 8.57 -6.60 -1.36
C VAL A 127 9.35 -5.29 -1.33
N ASN A 128 10.56 -5.32 -1.89
CA ASN A 128 11.49 -4.21 -1.95
C ASN A 128 11.62 -3.72 -3.39
N PHE A 129 11.51 -2.42 -3.57
CA PHE A 129 11.76 -1.72 -4.84
C PHE A 129 12.95 -0.80 -4.65
N VAL A 130 14.07 -1.14 -5.29
CA VAL A 130 15.29 -0.35 -5.31
C VAL A 130 15.18 0.61 -6.49
N ILE A 131 14.85 1.87 -6.21
CA ILE A 131 14.65 2.91 -7.22
C ILE A 131 15.47 4.11 -6.77
N ASN A 132 16.64 4.28 -7.36
CA ASN A 132 17.63 5.24 -6.86
C ASN A 132 17.04 6.66 -6.71
N PRO A 133 17.30 7.33 -5.57
CA PRO A 133 18.19 6.91 -4.45
C PRO A 133 17.49 6.08 -3.35
N PHE A 134 16.22 5.74 -3.49
CA PHE A 134 15.40 5.19 -2.40
C PHE A 134 15.24 3.68 -2.46
N LEU A 135 15.17 3.06 -1.27
CA LEU A 135 14.67 1.70 -1.08
C LEU A 135 13.23 1.78 -0.56
N TYR A 136 12.28 1.53 -1.43
CA TYR A 136 10.88 1.43 -1.07
C TYR A 136 10.54 0.01 -0.62
N THR A 137 9.77 -0.12 0.45
CA THR A 137 9.39 -1.41 1.02
C THR A 137 7.88 -1.45 1.28
N ALA A 138 7.24 -2.54 0.87
CA ALA A 138 5.85 -2.82 1.20
C ALA A 138 5.74 -4.19 1.89
N PRO A 139 5.01 -4.32 3.02
CA PRO A 139 4.78 -5.63 3.64
C PRO A 139 4.11 -6.59 2.66
N LEU A 140 4.62 -7.82 2.55
CA LEU A 140 4.16 -8.79 1.56
C LEU A 140 2.67 -9.09 1.74
N THR A 141 2.21 -9.20 3.00
CA THR A 141 0.80 -9.40 3.31
C THR A 141 -0.09 -8.32 2.69
N ARG A 142 0.35 -7.05 2.71
CA ARG A 142 -0.39 -5.93 2.12
C ARG A 142 -0.32 -5.91 0.61
N VAL A 143 0.80 -6.36 0.02
CA VAL A 143 0.89 -6.57 -1.43
C VAL A 143 -0.10 -7.66 -1.86
N MET A 144 -0.13 -8.79 -1.16
CA MET A 144 -1.08 -9.88 -1.43
C MET A 144 -2.54 -9.44 -1.27
N ASP A 145 -2.86 -8.62 -0.25
CA ASP A 145 -4.19 -8.03 -0.10
C ASP A 145 -4.61 -7.25 -1.37
N VAL A 146 -3.67 -6.52 -2.00
CA VAL A 146 -3.91 -5.77 -3.24
C VAL A 146 -4.06 -6.70 -4.44
N LEU A 147 -3.15 -7.67 -4.61
CA LEU A 147 -3.18 -8.63 -5.72
C LEU A 147 -4.45 -9.50 -5.71
N GLU A 148 -4.96 -9.84 -4.53
CA GLU A 148 -6.16 -10.65 -4.34
C GLU A 148 -7.46 -9.82 -4.37
N GLY A 149 -7.35 -8.50 -4.51
CA GLY A 149 -8.49 -7.56 -4.50
C GLY A 149 -9.15 -7.40 -3.12
N ARG A 150 -8.51 -7.86 -2.04
CA ARG A 150 -8.97 -7.65 -0.65
C ARG A 150 -8.75 -6.22 -0.18
N ALA A 151 -7.80 -5.50 -0.78
CA ALA A 151 -7.57 -4.08 -0.57
C ALA A 151 -7.35 -3.35 -1.89
N ARG A 152 -7.85 -2.12 -2.01
CA ARG A 152 -7.63 -1.31 -3.22
C ARG A 152 -6.18 -0.82 -3.35
N LYS A 153 -5.54 -0.49 -2.21
CA LYS A 153 -4.19 0.10 -2.15
C LYS A 153 -3.46 -0.38 -0.90
N ALA A 154 -2.14 -0.41 -0.94
CA ALA A 154 -1.28 -0.63 0.21
C ALA A 154 -0.27 0.52 0.39
N ALA A 155 0.21 0.72 1.62
CA ALA A 155 1.25 1.70 1.92
C ALA A 155 2.63 1.18 1.49
N VAL A 156 3.46 2.13 1.05
CA VAL A 156 4.88 1.92 0.76
C VAL A 156 5.69 2.77 1.73
N PHE A 157 6.81 2.24 2.20
CA PHE A 157 7.65 2.85 3.21
C PHE A 157 9.08 3.02 2.72
N VAL A 158 9.82 3.95 3.32
CA VAL A 158 11.30 4.03 3.21
C VAL A 158 11.89 4.07 4.62
N GLY A 159 13.15 3.68 4.76
CA GLY A 159 13.88 3.87 6.01
C GLY A 159 14.12 5.35 6.24
N ARG A 160 13.92 5.83 7.47
CA ARG A 160 14.38 7.15 7.89
C ARG A 160 15.91 7.10 7.97
N GLU A 161 16.57 8.15 7.49
CA GLU A 161 17.98 8.34 7.81
C GLU A 161 18.08 8.57 9.33
N VAL A 162 18.80 7.68 10.01
CA VAL A 162 19.19 7.91 11.40
C VAL A 162 20.29 8.97 11.33
N GLY A 163 19.94 10.23 11.58
CA GLY A 163 20.96 11.26 11.76
C GLY A 163 21.97 10.77 12.80
N GLU A 164 23.25 10.82 12.48
CA GLU A 164 24.34 10.52 13.41
C GLU A 164 24.15 11.40 14.66
N GLY A 165 23.85 10.75 15.79
CA GLY A 165 23.82 11.37 17.12
C GLY A 165 25.18 11.31 17.79
#